data_AF-A0A1H3JMW3-F1
#
_entry.id   AF-A0A1H3JMW3-F1
#
_cell.length_a   1.000
_cell.length_b   1.000
_cell.length_c   1.000
_cell.angle_alpha   90.00
_cell.angle_beta   90.00
_cell.angle_gamma   90.00
#
_symmetry.space_group_name_H-M   'P 1'
#
loop_
_entity.id
_entity.type
_entity.pdbx_description
1 polymer ?
#
loop_
_entity_poly.entity_id
_entity_poly.type
_entity_poly.pdbx_seq_one_letter_code
_entity_poly.pdbx_strand_id
1 'polypeptide(L)'
;MSADIQPKAALPASVHQPFSVLSDKARQIPTAEFVALTLDLALGMQTCLEIVHAANFQRIYNEEAEAGEEIAPAISEYEAEVLLRFSIAAAKLLHESADGSITWLNNDGPEWLERKVARSKGGKMKSHQ
;
A
#
# COMPACT_ATOMS: atom_id res chain seq x y z
N MET A 1 25.99 -44.55 10.56
CA MET A 1 25.06 -43.55 11.11
C MET A 1 24.87 -42.49 10.02
N SER A 2 23.85 -42.63 9.18
CA SER A 2 23.55 -41.66 8.12
C SER A 2 22.52 -40.67 8.69
N ALA A 3 22.87 -39.39 8.72
CA ALA A 3 21.95 -38.33 9.10
C ALA A 3 21.05 -38.02 7.90
N ASP A 4 19.78 -38.41 8.00
CA ASP A 4 18.73 -37.95 7.11
C ASP A 4 18.55 -36.43 7.29
N ILE A 5 19.01 -35.66 6.31
CA ILE A 5 18.71 -34.23 6.22
C ILE A 5 17.29 -34.12 5.66
N GLN A 6 16.31 -33.90 6.55
CA GLN A 6 14.97 -33.57 6.09
C GLN A 6 14.96 -32.23 5.35
N PRO A 7 14.27 -32.12 4.21
CA PRO A 7 14.15 -30.85 3.50
C PRO A 7 13.36 -29.86 4.36
N LYS A 8 13.98 -28.73 4.68
CA LYS A 8 13.37 -27.57 5.34
C LYS A 8 12.11 -27.20 4.56
N ALA A 9 10.94 -27.40 5.15
CA ALA A 9 9.66 -27.09 4.54
C ALA A 9 9.69 -25.65 3.99
N ALA A 10 9.43 -25.50 2.69
CA ALA A 10 9.27 -24.18 2.08
C ALA A 10 8.05 -23.51 2.75
N LEU A 11 8.26 -22.35 3.36
CA LEU A 11 7.17 -21.55 3.90
C LEU A 11 6.19 -21.24 2.74
N PRO A 12 4.87 -21.33 2.96
CA PRO A 12 3.91 -20.94 1.93
C PRO A 12 4.19 -19.50 1.54
N ALA A 13 4.33 -19.25 0.23
CA ALA A 13 4.41 -17.89 -0.29
C ALA A 13 3.23 -17.11 0.28
N SER A 14 3.50 -16.04 1.03
CA SER A 14 2.43 -15.20 1.55
C SER A 14 1.71 -14.61 0.35
N VAL A 15 0.46 -15.04 0.15
CA VAL A 15 -0.40 -14.41 -0.85
C VAL A 15 -0.78 -13.07 -0.25
N HIS A 16 -0.12 -12.01 -0.71
CA HIS A 16 -0.41 -10.64 -0.32
C HIS A 16 -1.89 -10.36 -0.64
N GLN A 17 -2.69 -10.14 0.40
CA GLN A 17 -4.04 -9.61 0.23
C GLN A 17 -3.97 -8.08 0.38
N PRO A 18 -4.44 -7.31 -0.62
CA PRO A 18 -4.62 -5.88 -0.48
C PRO A 18 -5.49 -5.57 0.73
N PHE A 19 -5.20 -4.47 1.44
CA PHE A 19 -6.03 -4.02 2.57
C PHE A 19 -7.31 -3.37 2.05
N SER A 20 -7.25 -2.74 0.87
CA SER A 20 -8.38 -2.11 0.21
C SER A 20 -9.14 -3.09 -0.68
N VAL A 21 -10.46 -3.17 -0.50
CA VAL A 21 -11.35 -4.02 -1.31
C VAL A 21 -12.20 -3.17 -2.24
N LEU A 22 -11.95 -3.28 -3.54
CA LEU A 22 -12.80 -2.69 -4.58
C LEU A 22 -13.98 -3.59 -4.92
N SER A 23 -15.19 -3.04 -4.95
CA SER A 23 -16.38 -3.72 -5.50
C SER A 23 -16.22 -3.99 -7.01
N ASP A 24 -16.94 -5.00 -7.53
CA ASP A 24 -16.90 -5.35 -8.96
C ASP A 24 -17.27 -4.19 -9.89
N LYS A 25 -18.13 -3.27 -9.43
CA LYS A 25 -18.48 -2.06 -10.17
C LYS A 25 -17.34 -1.04 -10.16
N ALA A 26 -16.66 -0.88 -9.02
CA ALA A 26 -15.54 0.03 -8.88
C ALA A 26 -14.33 -0.42 -9.72
N ARG A 27 -14.05 -1.73 -9.78
CA ARG A 27 -12.96 -2.29 -10.61
C ARG A 27 -13.08 -1.99 -12.10
N GLN A 28 -14.26 -1.62 -12.59
CA GLN A 28 -14.47 -1.24 -13.99
C GLN A 28 -14.05 0.22 -14.28
N ILE A 29 -13.67 0.99 -13.25
CA ILE A 29 -13.19 2.35 -13.38
C ILE A 29 -11.65 2.28 -13.50
N PRO A 30 -11.05 2.76 -14.61
CA PRO A 30 -9.62 2.58 -14.86
C PRO A 30 -8.68 3.14 -13.78
N THR A 31 -9.12 4.13 -13.00
CA THR A 31 -8.34 4.72 -11.91
C THR A 31 -8.62 4.11 -10.53
N ALA A 32 -9.55 3.16 -10.41
CA ALA A 32 -9.92 2.61 -9.11
C ALA A 32 -8.78 1.80 -8.46
N GLU A 33 -7.99 1.09 -9.26
CA GLU A 33 -6.82 0.34 -8.77
C GLU A 33 -5.76 1.28 -8.21
N PHE A 34 -5.52 2.43 -8.87
CA PHE A 34 -4.63 3.47 -8.35
C PHE A 34 -5.10 3.98 -6.99
N VAL A 35 -6.39 4.26 -6.82
CA VAL A 35 -6.95 4.74 -5.54
C VAL A 35 -6.78 3.70 -4.43
N ALA A 36 -7.07 2.43 -4.72
CA ALA A 36 -6.90 1.34 -3.76
C ALA A 36 -5.42 1.15 -3.37
N LEU A 37 -4.52 1.12 -4.36
CA LEU A 37 -3.08 1.02 -4.13
C LEU A 37 -2.55 2.21 -3.31
N THR A 38 -3.03 3.42 -3.63
CA THR A 38 -2.65 4.64 -2.90
C THR A 38 -2.99 4.53 -1.42
N LEU A 39 -4.21 4.06 -1.10
CA LEU A 39 -4.63 3.89 0.28
C LEU A 39 -3.78 2.85 1.01
N ASP A 40 -3.53 1.70 0.37
CA ASP A 40 -2.73 0.62 0.97
C ASP A 40 -1.28 1.05 1.23
N LEU A 41 -0.65 1.72 0.26
CA LEU A 41 0.72 2.22 0.41
C LEU A 41 0.81 3.35 1.44
N ALA A 42 -0.15 4.28 1.45
CA ALA A 42 -0.18 5.37 2.42
C ALA A 42 -0.30 4.85 3.86
N LEU A 43 -1.19 3.88 4.11
CA LEU A 43 -1.34 3.24 5.42
C LEU A 43 -0.07 2.47 5.83
N GLY A 44 0.52 1.72 4.90
CA GLY A 44 1.76 0.99 5.15
C GLY A 44 2.92 1.93 5.50
N MET A 45 3.10 3.01 4.72
CA MET A 45 4.11 4.04 4.99
C MET A 45 3.88 4.73 6.33
N GLN A 46 2.64 5.16 6.62
CA GLN A 46 2.29 5.79 7.88
C GLN A 46 2.65 4.89 9.06
N THR A 47 2.26 3.61 9.00
CA THR A 47 2.56 2.63 10.05
C THR A 47 4.07 2.47 10.26
N CYS A 48 4.84 2.37 9.17
CA CYS A 48 6.31 2.28 9.25
C CYS A 48 6.92 3.51 9.93
N LEU A 49 6.46 4.70 9.56
CA LEU A 49 6.95 5.97 10.13
C LEU A 49 6.55 6.12 11.61
N GLU A 50 5.35 5.70 12.00
CA GLU A 50 4.92 5.69 13.41
C GLU A 50 5.80 4.76 14.26
N ILE A 51 6.12 3.56 13.77
CA ILE A 51 7.02 2.62 14.46
C ILE A 51 8.42 3.22 14.61
N VAL A 52 8.99 3.79 13.53
CA VAL A 52 10.30 4.43 13.56
C VAL A 52 10.30 5.60 14.55
N HIS A 53 9.26 6.43 14.52
CA HIS A 53 9.13 7.58 15.42
C HIS A 53 9.06 7.15 16.88
N ALA A 54 8.23 6.16 17.21
CA ALA A 54 8.11 5.63 18.56
C ALA A 54 9.44 5.06 19.08
N ALA A 55 10.14 4.30 18.25
CA ALA A 55 11.45 3.75 18.62
C ALA A 55 12.51 4.85 18.81
N ASN A 56 12.53 5.88 17.96
CA ASN A 56 13.42 7.02 18.12
C ASN A 56 13.12 7.79 19.42
N PHE A 57 11.84 8.00 19.73
CA PHE A 57 11.42 8.66 20.96
C PHE A 57 11.89 7.89 22.20
N GLN A 58 11.77 6.57 22.20
CA GLN A 58 12.27 5.70 23.29
C GLN A 58 13.79 5.82 23.46
N ARG A 59 14.55 5.89 22.36
CA ARG A 59 16.01 6.07 22.44
C ARG A 59 16.38 7.42 23.05
N ILE A 60 15.74 8.51 22.62
CA ILE A 60 15.96 9.85 23.18
C ILE A 60 15.60 9.87 24.67
N TYR A 61 14.47 9.28 25.05
CA TYR A 61 14.09 9.17 26.47
C TYR A 61 15.18 8.47 27.29
N ASN A 62 15.75 7.38 26.80
CA ASN A 62 16.79 6.63 27.49
C ASN A 62 18.12 7.39 27.63
N GLU A 63 18.38 8.44 26.83
CA GLU A 63 19.58 9.28 27.00
C GLU A 63 19.53 10.11 28.28
N GLU A 64 18.31 10.40 28.78
CA GLU A 64 18.07 11.21 29.98
C GLU A 64 17.58 10.37 31.17
N ALA A 65 17.30 9.07 30.97
CA ALA A 65 16.76 8.18 31.99
C ALA A 65 17.80 7.80 33.05
N GLU A 66 17.35 7.60 34.29
CA GLU A 66 18.17 6.99 35.33
C GLU A 66 18.40 5.49 35.06
N ALA A 67 19.48 4.95 35.60
CA ALA A 67 19.82 3.54 35.42
C ALA A 67 18.71 2.63 35.97
N GLY A 68 18.12 1.82 35.09
CA GLY A 68 16.99 0.93 35.40
C GLY A 68 15.61 1.49 35.00
N GLU A 69 15.52 2.73 34.54
CA GLU A 69 14.29 3.34 34.01
C GLU A 69 14.23 3.29 32.46
N GLU A 70 15.24 2.73 31.80
CA GLU A 70 15.30 2.67 30.34
C GLU A 70 14.21 1.77 29.75
N ILE A 71 13.61 2.22 28.64
CA ILE A 71 12.61 1.47 27.89
C ILE A 71 13.28 0.86 26.66
N ALA A 72 13.17 -0.46 26.51
CA ALA A 72 13.66 -1.14 25.30
C ALA A 72 12.90 -0.61 24.07
N PRO A 73 13.60 -0.05 23.06
CA PRO A 73 12.93 0.42 21.84
C PRO A 73 12.23 -0.72 21.11
N ALA A 74 11.08 -0.42 20.48
CA ALA A 74 10.27 -1.44 19.79
C ALA A 74 11.01 -2.11 18.61
N ILE A 75 12.00 -1.42 18.02
CA ILE A 75 12.86 -1.91 16.96
C ILE A 75 14.29 -1.40 17.16
N SER A 76 15.26 -2.08 16.55
CA SER A 76 16.65 -1.64 16.46
C SER A 76 16.84 -0.45 15.49
N GLU A 77 18.00 0.20 15.54
CA GLU A 77 18.36 1.26 14.57
C GLU A 77 18.44 0.72 13.14
N TYR A 78 18.94 -0.50 12.97
CA TYR A 78 19.01 -1.15 11.67
C TYR A 78 17.62 -1.39 11.08
N GLU A 79 16.69 -1.91 11.88
CA GLU A 79 15.30 -2.11 11.44
C GLU A 79 14.63 -0.77 11.13
N ALA A 80 14.92 0.29 11.88
CA ALA A 80 14.39 1.61 11.62
C ALA A 80 14.84 2.16 10.25
N GLU A 81 16.13 2.00 9.92
CA GLU A 81 16.68 2.37 8.60
C GLU A 81 16.04 1.54 7.47
N VAL A 82 15.82 0.25 7.69
CA VAL A 82 15.14 -0.62 6.70
C VAL A 82 13.70 -0.14 6.46
N LEU A 83 12.94 0.17 7.52
CA LEU A 83 11.56 0.68 7.40
C LEU A 83 11.51 2.05 6.74
N LEU A 84 12.48 2.92 7.01
CA LEU A 84 12.59 4.23 6.35
C LEU A 84 12.84 4.07 4.85
N ARG A 85 13.79 3.21 4.46
CA ARG A 85 14.09 2.90 3.05
C ARG A 85 12.90 2.28 2.34
N PHE A 86 12.17 1.38 3.00
CA PHE A 86 10.92 0.83 2.49
C PHE A 86 9.91 1.93 2.24
N SER A 87 9.71 2.84 3.19
CA SER A 87 8.76 3.96 3.07
C SER A 87 9.11 4.90 1.91
N ILE A 88 10.41 5.17 1.69
CA ILE A 88 10.89 5.96 0.54
C ILE A 88 10.60 5.23 -0.78
N ALA A 89 10.86 3.92 -0.85
CA ALA A 89 10.58 3.14 -2.05
C ALA A 89 9.08 3.08 -2.36
N ALA A 90 8.24 2.91 -1.34
CA ALA A 90 6.78 2.95 -1.46
C ALA A 90 6.27 4.31 -1.95
N ALA A 91 6.81 5.42 -1.43
CA ALA A 91 6.49 6.77 -1.90
C ALA A 91 6.83 6.95 -3.39
N LYS A 92 7.95 6.38 -3.83
CA LYS A 92 8.39 6.44 -5.22
C LYS A 92 7.47 5.64 -6.16
N LEU A 93 7.07 4.44 -5.74
CA LEU A 93 6.09 3.62 -6.45
C LEU A 93 4.74 4.35 -6.57
N LEU A 94 4.30 5.01 -5.49
CA LEU A 94 3.06 5.79 -5.49
C LEU A 94 3.14 6.96 -6.48
N HIS A 95 4.27 7.67 -6.52
CA HIS A 95 4.52 8.74 -7.48
C HIS A 95 4.42 8.24 -8.93
N GLU A 96 5.12 7.15 -9.26
CA GLU A 96 5.10 6.56 -10.61
C GLU A 96 3.68 6.11 -11.00
N SER A 97 2.93 5.52 -10.07
CA SER A 97 1.53 5.11 -10.29
C SER A 97 0.60 6.31 -10.50
N ALA A 98 0.82 7.41 -9.77
CA ALA A 98 0.07 8.65 -9.92
C ALA A 98 0.32 9.31 -11.28
N ASP A 99 1.59 9.36 -11.72
CA ASP A 99 1.96 9.93 -13.01
C ASP A 99 1.31 9.17 -14.19
N GLY A 100 1.33 7.83 -14.13
CA GLY A 100 0.63 6.99 -15.10
C GLY A 100 -0.89 7.22 -15.10
N SER A 101 -1.49 7.36 -13.91
CA SER A 101 -2.93 7.61 -13.76
C SER A 101 -3.35 8.97 -14.28
N ILE A 102 -2.53 10.02 -14.05
CA ILE A 102 -2.75 11.37 -14.59
C ILE A 102 -2.62 11.36 -16.12
N THR A 103 -1.61 10.67 -16.65
CA THR A 103 -1.41 10.51 -18.11
C THR A 103 -2.63 9.89 -18.76
N TRP A 104 -3.17 8.80 -18.18
CA TRP A 104 -4.40 8.18 -18.66
C TRP A 104 -5.61 9.12 -18.57
N LEU A 105 -5.78 9.81 -17.43
CA LEU A 105 -6.89 10.75 -17.24
C LEU A 105 -6.88 11.86 -18.29
N ASN A 106 -5.71 12.39 -18.64
CA ASN A 106 -5.58 13.44 -19.64
C ASN A 106 -5.85 12.96 -21.06
N ASN A 107 -5.41 11.75 -21.41
CA ASN A 107 -5.50 11.22 -22.78
C ASN A 107 -6.84 10.56 -23.07
N ASP A 108 -7.39 9.79 -22.11
CA ASP A 108 -8.50 8.86 -22.35
C ASP A 108 -9.72 9.11 -21.43
N GLY A 109 -9.52 9.82 -20.32
CA GLY A 109 -10.54 10.04 -19.29
C GLY A 109 -11.83 10.69 -19.81
N PRO A 110 -11.77 11.84 -20.52
CA PRO A 110 -12.96 12.52 -21.05
C PRO A 110 -13.78 11.62 -21.98
N GLU A 111 -13.15 10.96 -22.95
CA GLU A 111 -13.84 10.08 -23.88
C GLU A 111 -14.47 8.86 -23.19
N TRP A 112 -13.78 8.29 -22.20
CA TRP A 112 -14.31 7.17 -21.43
C TRP A 112 -15.61 7.55 -20.70
N LEU A 113 -15.65 8.74 -20.10
CA LEU A 113 -16.84 9.27 -19.42
C LEU A 113 -17.99 9.49 -20.40
N GLU A 114 -17.72 10.11 -21.54
CA GLU A 114 -18.72 10.36 -22.57
C GLU A 114 -19.34 9.05 -23.09
N ARG A 115 -18.50 8.03 -23.35
CA ARG A 115 -18.97 6.69 -23.76
C ARG A 115 -19.87 6.05 -22.70
N LYS A 116 -19.54 6.17 -21.42
CA LYS A 116 -20.38 5.64 -20.32
C LYS A 116 -21.72 6.36 -20.23
N VAL A 117 -21.73 7.69 -20.38
CA VAL A 117 -22.97 8.50 -20.37
C VAL A 117 -23.86 8.16 -21.57
N ALA A 118 -23.29 8.04 -22.77
CA ALA A 118 -24.02 7.68 -23.98
C ALA A 118 -24.68 6.30 -23.88
N ARG A 119 -23.97 5.30 -23.33
CA ARG A 119 -24.51 3.96 -23.08
C ARG A 119 -25.66 3.96 -22.06
N SER A 120 -25.56 4.78 -21.01
CA SER A 120 -26.62 4.92 -20.01
C SER A 120 -27.90 5.54 -20.60
N LYS A 121 -27.77 6.53 -21.50
CA LYS A 121 -28.90 7.16 -22.18
C LYS A 121 -29.53 6.28 -23.26
N GLY A 122 -28.72 5.58 -24.07
CA GLY A 122 -29.20 4.68 -25.13
C GLY A 122 -29.93 3.43 -24.63
N GLY A 123 -29.66 2.99 -23.40
CA GLY A 123 -30.37 1.88 -22.75
C GLY A 123 -31.81 2.19 -22.33
N LYS A 124 -32.21 3.47 -22.22
CA LYS A 124 -33.56 3.86 -21.81
C LYS A 124 -34.61 3.87 -22.95
N MET A 125 -34.20 3.75 -24.22
CA MET A 125 -35.12 3.82 -25.37
C MET A 125 -35.68 2.47 -25.87
N LYS A 126 -35.38 1.33 -25.21
CA LYS A 126 -35.84 0.00 -25.65
C LYS A 126 -36.83 -0.68 -24.67
N SER A 127 -37.73 0.07 -24.04
CA SER A 127 -38.72 -0.51 -23.11
C SER A 127 -40.16 -0.01 -23.25
N HIS A 128 -40.56 0.47 -24.42
CA HIS A 128 -41.98 0.53 -24.75
C HIS A 128 -42.23 -0.12 -26.11
N GLN A 129 -42.92 -1.27 -26.02
CA GLN A 129 -43.75 -1.85 -27.06
C GLN A 129 -44.78 -0.82 -27.56
#